data_AF-A0AAW1YYI0-F1
#
_entry.id   AF-A0AAW1YYI0-F1
#
_cell.length_a   1.000
_cell.length_b   1.000
_cell.length_c   1.000
_cell.angle_alpha   90.00
_cell.angle_beta   90.00
_cell.angle_gamma   90.00
#
_symmetry.space_group_name_H-M   'P 1'
#
loop_
_entity.id
_entity.type
_entity.pdbx_description
1 polymer ?
#
loop_
_entity_poly.entity_id
_entity_poly.type
_entity_poly.pdbx_seq_one_letter_code
_entity_poly.pdbx_strand_id
1 'polypeptide(L)'
;MAVFLLFVLVSAGVFLGTSEAQEDLNKLSGNYRKGVELAVEQINSHQSIKSVFLFFKSLDKSDLDGGFGVNYLYHRFYLKATRCPKGTANANPTKCAFRNDRPLIDCGICYKTFHGEIQSEPKPYVHCIHKPQLTQELLKTRVEHCKQMSYANGSPSLLAARKP
;
A
#
# COMPACT_ATOMS: atom_id res chain seq x y z
N MET A 1 -19.54 50.47 30.07
CA MET A 1 -18.53 49.40 30.18
C MET A 1 -19.18 48.05 29.94
N ALA A 2 -19.49 47.69 28.69
CA ALA A 2 -20.16 46.42 28.38
C ALA A 2 -20.00 46.03 26.90
N VAL A 3 -18.88 46.39 26.27
CA VAL A 3 -18.66 46.14 24.82
C VAL A 3 -17.36 45.36 24.57
N PHE A 4 -16.48 45.24 25.56
CA PHE A 4 -15.18 44.57 25.41
C PHE A 4 -15.15 43.09 25.83
N LEU A 5 -16.25 42.55 26.37
CA LEU A 5 -16.29 41.17 26.90
C LEU A 5 -16.86 40.13 25.92
N LEU A 6 -17.26 40.53 24.70
CA LEU A 6 -17.83 39.62 23.69
C LEU A 6 -16.84 39.20 22.59
N PHE A 7 -15.61 39.71 22.58
CA PHE A 7 -14.63 39.40 21.53
C PHE A 7 -13.65 38.25 21.89
N VAL A 8 -13.73 37.68 23.10
CA VAL A 8 -12.74 36.68 23.56
C VAL A 8 -13.19 35.23 23.34
N LEU A 9 -14.42 34.97 22.89
CA LEU A 9 -14.97 33.60 22.76
C LEU A 9 -14.88 32.98 21.35
N VAL A 10 -14.14 33.59 20.41
CA VAL A 10 -14.05 33.10 19.01
C VAL A 10 -12.60 32.79 18.59
N SER A 11 -11.85 32.09 19.44
CA SER A 11 -10.48 31.66 19.07
C SER A 11 -10.06 30.30 19.65
N ALA A 12 -11.01 29.36 19.76
CA ALA A 12 -10.72 27.94 19.93
C ALA A 12 -11.30 27.13 18.77
N GLY A 13 -11.11 27.61 17.55
CA GLY A 13 -11.55 26.96 16.32
C GLY A 13 -10.37 26.45 15.49
N VAL A 14 -10.23 25.12 15.47
CA VAL A 14 -9.62 24.34 14.38
C VAL A 14 -8.09 24.43 14.24
N PHE A 15 -7.39 23.61 15.03
CA PHE A 15 -6.19 22.90 14.55
C PHE A 15 -6.30 21.41 14.92
N LEU A 16 -7.42 20.78 14.56
CA LEU A 16 -7.41 19.33 14.35
C LEU A 16 -6.74 19.09 12.99
N GLY A 17 -5.40 19.19 12.97
CA GLY A 17 -4.66 18.51 11.93
C GLY A 17 -5.09 17.06 12.01
N THR A 18 -5.76 16.57 10.97
CA THR A 18 -6.06 15.15 10.83
C THR A 18 -4.73 14.41 10.81
N SER A 19 -4.24 14.05 11.98
CA SER A 19 -3.15 13.09 12.09
C SER A 19 -3.74 11.80 11.57
N GLU A 20 -3.57 11.55 10.26
CA GLU A 20 -3.93 10.27 9.68
C GLU A 20 -3.32 9.18 10.56
N ALA A 21 -4.18 8.30 11.09
CA ALA A 21 -3.74 7.28 12.02
C ALA A 21 -2.79 6.33 11.27
N GLN A 22 -1.59 6.19 11.82
CA GLN A 22 -0.63 5.19 11.35
C GLN A 22 -1.16 3.80 11.70
N GLU A 23 -1.21 2.90 10.72
CA GLU A 23 -1.48 1.49 10.95
C GLU A 23 -0.18 0.73 11.24
N ASP A 24 -0.32 -0.33 12.03
CA ASP A 24 0.77 -1.25 12.32
C ASP A 24 0.83 -2.34 11.22
N LEU A 25 1.97 -2.43 10.54
CA LEU A 25 2.23 -3.45 9.52
C LEU A 25 2.01 -4.88 10.05
N ASN A 26 2.31 -5.12 11.33
CA ASN A 26 2.17 -6.44 11.94
C ASN A 26 0.70 -6.86 12.12
N LYS A 27 -0.25 -5.94 12.02
CA LYS A 27 -1.70 -6.23 12.07
C LYS A 27 -2.27 -6.68 10.73
N LEU A 28 -1.49 -6.61 9.64
CA LEU A 28 -1.90 -7.19 8.36
C LEU A 28 -1.82 -8.72 8.42
N SER A 29 -2.73 -9.39 7.72
CA SER A 29 -2.60 -10.84 7.51
C SER A 29 -1.29 -11.17 6.79
N GLY A 30 -0.76 -12.38 7.00
CA GLY A 30 0.57 -12.76 6.51
C GLY A 30 0.79 -12.51 5.02
N ASN A 31 -0.20 -12.83 4.18
CA ASN A 31 -0.08 -12.62 2.74
C ASN A 31 0.00 -11.14 2.38
N TYR A 32 -0.94 -10.31 2.88
CA TYR A 32 -0.92 -8.86 2.63
C TYR A 32 0.35 -8.19 3.16
N ARG A 33 0.84 -8.63 4.33
CA ARG A 33 2.10 -8.16 4.89
C ARG A 33 3.27 -8.43 3.95
N LYS A 34 3.43 -9.67 3.45
CA LYS A 34 4.50 -10.03 2.49
C LYS A 34 4.45 -9.14 1.24
N GLY A 35 3.25 -8.85 0.73
CA GLY A 35 3.08 -7.95 -0.41
C GLY A 35 3.52 -6.51 -0.12
N VAL A 36 3.19 -5.97 1.05
CA VAL A 36 3.67 -4.64 1.47
C VAL A 36 5.18 -4.62 1.64
N GLU A 37 5.76 -5.63 2.28
CA GLU A 37 7.21 -5.76 2.48
C GLU A 37 7.95 -5.76 1.13
N LEU A 38 7.46 -6.52 0.14
CA LEU A 38 8.02 -6.52 -1.21
C LEU A 38 7.99 -5.14 -1.88
N ALA A 39 6.87 -4.42 -1.77
CA ALA A 39 6.75 -3.08 -2.35
C ALA A 39 7.66 -2.07 -1.62
N VAL A 40 7.78 -2.17 -0.29
CA VAL A 40 8.68 -1.35 0.52
C VAL A 40 10.13 -1.60 0.13
N GLU A 41 10.53 -2.84 -0.08
CA GLU A 41 11.87 -3.20 -0.56
C GLU A 41 12.15 -2.61 -1.95
N GLN A 42 11.22 -2.78 -2.89
CA GLN A 42 11.36 -2.25 -4.24
C GLN A 42 11.46 -0.71 -4.26
N ILE A 43 10.67 -0.01 -3.45
CA ILE A 43 10.75 1.46 -3.37
C ILE A 43 12.07 1.89 -2.74
N ASN A 44 12.46 1.31 -1.61
CA ASN A 44 13.67 1.73 -0.91
C ASN A 44 14.97 1.37 -1.66
N SER A 45 14.94 0.36 -2.52
CA SER A 45 16.07 0.02 -3.40
C SER A 45 16.26 1.01 -4.56
N HIS A 46 15.19 1.70 -4.99
CA HIS A 46 15.23 2.62 -6.13
C HIS A 46 16.27 3.75 -5.95
N GLN A 47 17.03 4.06 -7.00
CA GLN A 47 18.20 4.95 -6.93
C GLN A 47 17.84 6.40 -6.57
N SER A 48 16.68 6.88 -7.01
CA SER A 48 16.23 8.25 -6.71
C SER A 48 15.76 8.47 -5.26
N ILE A 49 15.55 7.38 -4.51
CA ILE A 49 15.05 7.44 -3.14
C ILE A 49 16.20 7.73 -2.18
N LYS A 50 16.07 8.81 -1.40
CA LYS A 50 17.11 9.29 -0.47
C LYS A 50 16.79 9.02 1.00
N SER A 51 15.52 8.81 1.32
CA SER A 51 15.02 8.53 2.66
C SER A 51 14.31 7.19 2.69
N VAL A 52 14.28 6.52 3.84
CA VAL A 52 13.49 5.30 4.00
C VAL A 52 12.00 5.64 3.96
N PHE A 53 11.25 4.87 3.16
CA PHE A 53 9.79 4.84 3.14
C PHE A 53 9.29 3.62 3.92
N LEU A 54 8.30 3.83 4.79
CA LEU A 54 7.67 2.76 5.56
C LEU A 54 6.16 2.73 5.31
N PHE A 55 5.56 1.56 5.56
CA PHE A 55 4.11 1.39 5.54
C PHE A 55 3.43 2.38 6.49
N PHE A 56 2.38 3.03 6.00
CA PHE A 56 1.64 4.02 6.75
C PHE A 56 0.20 3.59 7.03
N LYS A 57 -0.56 3.20 6.00
CA LYS A 57 -1.93 2.71 6.15
C LYS A 57 -2.43 1.94 4.94
N SER A 58 -3.35 1.01 5.15
CA SER A 58 -4.12 0.35 4.10
C SER A 58 -5.20 1.27 3.52
N LEU A 59 -5.57 1.05 2.27
CA LEU A 59 -6.70 1.73 1.62
C LEU A 59 -7.71 0.70 1.13
N ASP A 60 -7.29 -0.14 0.19
CA ASP A 60 -8.15 -1.12 -0.49
C ASP A 60 -7.46 -2.48 -0.47
N LYS A 61 -8.24 -3.55 -0.29
CA LYS A 61 -7.76 -4.92 -0.36
C LYS A 61 -8.78 -5.76 -1.11
N SER A 62 -8.31 -6.69 -1.91
CA SER A 62 -9.14 -7.76 -2.44
C SER A 62 -8.28 -8.99 -2.66
N ASP A 63 -8.92 -10.14 -2.66
CA ASP A 63 -8.33 -11.41 -3.00
C ASP A 63 -9.31 -12.23 -3.82
N LEU A 64 -8.76 -13.12 -4.63
CA LEU A 64 -9.49 -14.08 -5.45
C LEU A 64 -8.89 -15.45 -5.19
N ASP A 65 -9.71 -16.36 -4.68
CA ASP A 65 -9.36 -17.78 -4.55
C ASP A 65 -9.30 -18.41 -5.95
N GLY A 66 -8.10 -18.84 -6.34
CA GLY A 66 -7.86 -19.56 -7.58
C GLY A 66 -8.03 -21.07 -7.44
N GLY A 67 -8.34 -21.57 -6.25
CA GLY A 67 -8.43 -22.98 -5.90
C GLY A 67 -7.06 -23.61 -5.66
N PHE A 68 -7.04 -24.79 -5.04
CA PHE A 68 -5.85 -25.61 -4.84
C PHE A 68 -4.68 -24.86 -4.16
N GLY A 69 -5.01 -23.97 -3.22
CA GLY A 69 -4.02 -23.17 -2.49
C GLY A 69 -3.47 -21.97 -3.27
N VAL A 70 -3.98 -21.68 -4.47
CA VAL A 70 -3.66 -20.48 -5.25
C VAL A 70 -4.55 -19.33 -4.82
N ASN A 71 -3.97 -18.17 -4.52
CA ASN A 71 -4.71 -16.92 -4.33
C ASN A 71 -4.08 -15.79 -5.12
N TYR A 72 -4.91 -14.94 -5.72
CA TYR A 72 -4.50 -13.68 -6.32
C TYR A 72 -4.88 -12.54 -5.38
N LEU A 73 -3.90 -11.75 -4.95
CA LEU A 73 -4.14 -10.66 -4.01
C LEU A 73 -3.91 -9.31 -4.68
N TYR A 74 -4.69 -8.32 -4.26
CA TYR A 74 -4.48 -6.91 -4.52
C TYR A 74 -4.52 -6.13 -3.22
N HIS A 75 -3.56 -5.22 -3.04
CA HIS A 75 -3.52 -4.33 -1.88
C HIS A 75 -3.05 -2.94 -2.30
N ARG A 76 -3.87 -1.96 -1.99
CA ARG A 76 -3.54 -0.54 -2.10
C ARG A 76 -3.30 0.05 -0.73
N PHE A 77 -2.22 0.80 -0.57
CA PHE A 77 -1.78 1.36 0.70
C PHE A 77 -0.92 2.59 0.49
N TYR A 78 -0.73 3.36 1.56
CA TYR A 78 0.22 4.47 1.60
C TYR A 78 1.55 4.04 2.20
N LEU A 79 2.62 4.51 1.56
CA LEU A 79 3.94 4.62 2.15
C LEU A 79 4.22 6.08 2.53
N LYS A 80 4.95 6.27 3.61
CA LYS A 80 5.33 7.60 4.11
C LYS A 80 6.83 7.68 4.31
N ALA A 81 7.41 8.80 3.86
CA ALA A 81 8.82 9.07 4.03
C ALA A 81 9.15 9.24 5.52
N THR A 82 10.34 8.80 5.91
CA THR A 82 10.87 8.97 7.26
C THR A 82 12.04 9.95 7.26
N ARG A 83 12.50 10.31 8.46
CA ARG A 83 13.72 11.12 8.65
C ARG A 83 15.01 10.32 8.44
N CYS A 84 14.93 8.99 8.37
CA CYS A 84 16.10 8.14 8.19
C CYS A 84 16.61 8.18 6.75
N PRO A 85 17.94 8.28 6.54
CA PRO A 85 18.53 8.18 5.21
C PRO A 85 18.40 6.75 4.66
N LYS A 86 18.42 6.62 3.33
CA LYS A 86 18.48 5.33 2.65
C LYS A 86 19.67 4.50 3.18
N GLY A 87 19.46 3.19 3.33
CA GLY A 87 20.46 2.27 3.88
C GLY A 87 20.43 2.13 5.41
N THR A 88 19.54 2.83 6.11
CA THR A 88 19.35 2.62 7.56
C THR A 88 18.87 1.19 7.83
N ALA A 89 19.68 0.41 8.55
CA ALA A 89 19.35 -0.96 8.92
C ALA A 89 18.18 -1.01 9.92
N ASN A 90 17.28 -1.99 9.78
CA ASN A 90 16.16 -2.22 10.70
C ASN A 90 15.28 -0.98 10.94
N ALA A 91 15.07 -0.19 9.89
CA ALA A 91 14.22 0.99 9.94
C ALA A 91 12.77 0.61 10.27
N ASN A 92 12.21 1.25 11.29
CA ASN A 92 10.83 1.07 11.73
C ASN A 92 10.28 2.39 12.27
N PRO A 93 8.96 2.54 12.47
CA PRO A 93 8.37 3.81 12.91
C PRO A 93 8.90 4.34 14.26
N THR A 94 9.34 3.45 15.16
CA THR A 94 9.92 3.82 16.46
C THR A 94 11.33 4.41 16.34
N LYS A 95 12.13 3.91 15.40
CA LYS A 95 13.50 4.38 15.13
C LYS A 95 13.55 5.51 14.10
N CYS A 96 12.63 5.49 13.14
CA CYS A 96 12.60 6.35 11.98
C CYS A 96 11.27 7.10 11.93
N ALA A 97 11.23 8.25 12.60
CA ALA A 97 10.05 9.09 12.66
C ALA A 97 9.59 9.50 11.25
N PHE A 98 8.27 9.46 11.03
CA PHE A 98 7.66 9.91 9.79
C PHE A 98 7.82 11.42 9.57
N ARG A 99 7.90 11.79 8.30
CA ARG A 99 7.94 13.17 7.83
C ARG A 99 6.56 13.63 7.40
N ASN A 100 6.21 14.86 7.75
CA ASN A 100 4.96 15.50 7.32
C ASN A 100 5.19 16.54 6.21
N ASP A 101 6.44 16.86 5.89
CA ASP A 101 6.82 17.83 4.85
C ASP A 101 6.95 17.21 3.44
N ARG A 102 6.70 15.90 3.32
CA ARG A 102 6.77 15.16 2.05
C ARG A 102 5.43 14.50 1.76
N PRO A 103 5.02 14.43 0.49
CA PRO A 103 3.79 13.75 0.12
C PRO A 103 3.92 12.24 0.37
N LEU A 104 2.78 11.62 0.67
CA LEU A 104 2.63 10.16 0.69
C LEU A 104 2.87 9.58 -0.71
N ILE A 105 3.30 8.32 -0.74
CA ILE A 105 3.29 7.51 -1.95
C ILE A 105 2.07 6.59 -1.89
N ASP A 106 1.25 6.62 -2.93
CA ASP A 106 0.15 5.67 -3.15
C ASP A 106 0.66 4.48 -3.96
N CYS A 107 0.77 3.34 -3.27
CA CYS A 107 1.18 2.08 -3.85
C CYS A 107 -0.03 1.18 -4.04
N GLY A 108 -0.07 0.49 -5.17
CA GLY A 108 -0.86 -0.73 -5.31
C GLY A 108 0.04 -1.86 -5.75
N ILE A 109 -0.18 -3.02 -5.15
CA ILE A 109 0.50 -4.27 -5.50
C ILE A 109 -0.54 -5.34 -5.84
N CYS A 110 -0.24 -6.15 -6.84
CA CYS A 110 -0.91 -7.43 -7.04
C CYS A 110 0.06 -8.55 -7.37
N TYR A 111 -0.27 -9.75 -6.88
CA TYR A 111 0.60 -10.91 -6.95
C TYR A 111 -0.20 -12.19 -6.76
N LYS A 112 0.36 -13.28 -7.26
CA LYS A 112 -0.12 -14.64 -7.04
C LYS A 112 0.59 -15.24 -5.83
N THR A 113 -0.13 -16.03 -5.04
CA THR A 113 0.44 -16.88 -4.00
C THR A 113 0.06 -18.34 -4.25
N PHE A 114 0.89 -19.26 -3.78
CA PHE A 114 0.61 -20.70 -3.71
C PHE A 114 0.96 -21.18 -2.31
N HIS A 115 -0.01 -21.75 -1.60
CA HIS A 115 0.12 -22.10 -0.19
C HIS A 115 0.67 -20.95 0.69
N GLY A 116 0.28 -19.71 0.39
CA GLY A 116 0.71 -18.52 1.13
C GLY A 116 2.09 -17.95 0.74
N GLU A 117 2.78 -18.56 -0.24
CA GLU A 117 4.06 -18.06 -0.75
C GLU A 117 3.89 -17.30 -2.06
N ILE A 118 4.48 -16.10 -2.13
CA ILE A 118 4.43 -15.25 -3.34
C ILE A 118 5.13 -15.98 -4.48
N GLN A 119 4.44 -16.11 -5.60
CA GLN A 119 4.97 -16.73 -6.80
C GLN A 119 5.73 -15.70 -7.64
N SER A 120 6.80 -16.14 -8.28
CA SER A 120 7.57 -15.31 -9.22
C SER A 120 6.88 -15.18 -10.57
N GLU A 121 5.97 -16.10 -10.90
CA GLU A 121 5.18 -16.10 -12.14
C GLU A 121 3.68 -16.22 -11.83
N PRO A 122 2.84 -15.25 -12.26
CA PRO A 122 3.23 -13.99 -12.88
C PRO A 122 4.04 -13.11 -11.93
N LYS A 123 4.97 -12.33 -12.49
CA LYS A 123 5.78 -11.39 -11.70
C LYS A 123 4.89 -10.45 -10.88
N PRO A 124 5.10 -10.31 -9.56
CA PRO A 124 4.40 -9.33 -8.75
C PRO A 124 4.47 -7.93 -9.37
N TYR A 125 3.31 -7.31 -9.51
CA TYR A 125 3.20 -5.96 -10.07
C TYR A 125 3.09 -4.96 -8.93
N VAL A 126 4.11 -4.11 -8.78
CA VAL A 126 4.15 -3.00 -7.82
C VAL A 126 4.10 -1.69 -8.60
N HIS A 127 3.10 -0.87 -8.31
CA HIS A 127 2.97 0.46 -8.92
C HIS A 127 2.72 1.51 -7.84
N CYS A 128 3.72 2.38 -7.65
CA CYS A 128 3.77 3.39 -6.60
C CYS A 128 3.94 4.78 -7.21
N ILE A 129 3.08 5.72 -6.83
CA ILE A 129 3.09 7.10 -7.34
C ILE A 129 3.03 8.08 -6.18
N HIS A 130 3.86 9.13 -6.21
CA HIS A 130 3.79 10.21 -5.24
C HIS A 130 2.49 10.99 -5.39
N LYS A 131 1.77 11.25 -4.29
CA LYS A 131 0.65 12.19 -4.32
C LYS A 131 1.18 13.61 -4.60
N PRO A 132 0.49 14.44 -5.41
CA PRO A 132 -0.82 14.21 -6.03
C PRO A 132 -0.76 13.67 -7.48
N GLN A 133 0.37 13.14 -7.96
CA GLN A 133 0.56 12.74 -9.36
C GLN A 133 -0.30 11.55 -9.79
N LEU A 134 -0.97 10.89 -8.84
CA LEU A 134 -1.88 9.80 -9.10
C LEU A 134 -3.19 10.33 -9.70
N THR A 135 -3.44 10.03 -10.97
CA THR A 135 -4.71 10.31 -11.64
C THR A 135 -5.68 9.13 -11.56
N GLN A 136 -6.94 9.36 -11.91
CA GLN A 136 -7.95 8.30 -11.96
C GLN A 136 -7.65 7.27 -13.06
N GLU A 137 -7.05 7.72 -14.17
CA GLU A 137 -6.60 6.86 -15.26
C GLU A 137 -5.50 5.92 -14.78
N LEU A 138 -4.49 6.43 -14.07
CA LEU A 138 -3.40 5.62 -13.52
C LEU A 138 -3.91 4.60 -12.50
N LEU A 139 -4.92 4.97 -11.69
CA LEU A 139 -5.60 4.04 -10.78
C LEU A 139 -6.34 2.94 -11.54
N LYS A 140 -7.11 3.31 -12.56
CA LYS A 140 -7.87 2.37 -13.39
C LYS A 140 -6.93 1.38 -14.09
N THR A 141 -5.87 1.87 -14.75
CA THR A 141 -4.86 1.03 -15.40
C THR A 141 -4.22 0.06 -14.41
N ARG A 142 -3.91 0.52 -13.19
CA ARG A 142 -3.35 -0.33 -12.13
C ARG A 142 -4.30 -1.48 -11.77
N VAL A 143 -5.58 -1.17 -11.55
CA VAL A 143 -6.61 -2.17 -11.19
C VAL A 143 -6.86 -3.14 -12.34
N GLU A 144 -6.92 -2.64 -13.58
CA GLU A 144 -7.10 -3.47 -14.78
C GLU A 144 -5.94 -4.45 -14.99
N HIS A 145 -4.69 -3.99 -14.80
CA HIS A 145 -3.52 -4.86 -14.85
C HIS A 145 -3.63 -6.00 -13.82
N CYS A 146 -4.03 -5.68 -12.60
CA CYS A 146 -4.19 -6.67 -11.54
C CYS A 146 -5.32 -7.67 -11.82
N LYS A 147 -6.42 -7.22 -12.45
CA LYS A 147 -7.49 -8.11 -12.90
C LYS A 147 -7.02 -9.05 -14.01
N GLN A 148 -6.27 -8.55 -14.99
CA GLN A 148 -5.75 -9.38 -16.09
C GLN A 148 -4.80 -10.47 -15.57
N MET A 149 -3.99 -10.17 -14.56
CA MET A 149 -3.08 -11.12 -13.91
C MET A 149 -3.79 -12.36 -13.38
N SER A 150 -4.98 -12.19 -12.78
CA SER A 150 -5.76 -13.32 -12.25
C SER A 150 -6.50 -14.10 -13.33
N TYR A 151 -7.02 -13.43 -14.36
CA TYR A 151 -7.76 -14.10 -15.44
C TYR A 151 -6.87 -14.91 -16.38
N ALA A 152 -5.68 -14.41 -16.73
CA ALA A 152 -4.76 -15.10 -17.64
C ALA A 152 -4.15 -16.37 -17.03
N ASN A 153 -4.07 -16.45 -15.69
CA ASN A 153 -3.43 -17.53 -14.95
C ASN A 153 -4.43 -18.38 -14.15
N GLY A 154 -5.73 -18.12 -14.29
CA GLY A 154 -6.77 -18.98 -13.74
C GLY A 154 -6.66 -20.36 -14.39
N SER A 155 -6.57 -21.42 -13.58
CA SER A 155 -6.55 -22.79 -14.12
C SER A 155 -7.81 -23.01 -14.96
N PRO A 156 -7.73 -23.59 -16.17
CA PRO A 156 -8.92 -24.10 -16.83
C PRO A 156 -9.57 -25.08 -15.87
N SER A 157 -10.79 -24.78 -15.43
CA SER A 157 -11.56 -25.62 -14.54
C SER A 157 -11.58 -27.04 -15.10
N LEU A 158 -11.24 -28.04 -14.29
CA LEU A 158 -11.20 -29.48 -14.65
C LEU A 158 -12.51 -30.06 -15.22
N LEU A 159 -13.55 -29.24 -15.37
CA LEU A 159 -14.80 -29.56 -16.05
C LEU A 159 -14.66 -29.75 -17.58
N ALA A 160 -13.47 -29.54 -18.16
CA ALA A 160 -13.19 -29.81 -19.58
C ALA A 160 -12.68 -31.22 -19.88
N ALA A 161 -12.60 -32.13 -18.90
CA ALA A 161 -12.30 -33.54 -19.17
C ALA A 161 -13.57 -34.28 -19.62
N ARG A 162 -13.91 -34.20 -20.92
CA ARG A 162 -14.79 -35.20 -21.53
C ARG A 162 -14.10 -36.56 -21.44
N LYS A 163 -14.72 -37.50 -20.72
CA LYS A 163 -14.33 -38.92 -20.77
C LYS A 163 -14.44 -39.44 -22.21
N PRO A 164 -13.47 -40.23 -22.71
CA PRO A 164 -13.68 -41.08 -23.88
C PRO A 164 -14.69 -42.20 -23.57
#